data_AF-A0AAD9PCN2-F1
#
_entry.id   AF-A0AAD9PCN2-F1
#
_cell.length_a   1.000
_cell.length_b   1.000
_cell.length_c   1.000
_cell.angle_alpha   90.00
_cell.angle_beta   90.00
_cell.angle_gamma   90.00
#
_symmetry.space_group_name_H-M   'P 1'
#
loop_
_entity.id
_entity.type
_entity.pdbx_description
1 polymer ?
#
loop_
_entity_poly.entity_id
_entity_poly.type
_entity_poly.pdbx_seq_one_letter_code
_entity_poly.pdbx_strand_id
1 'polypeptide(L)'
;MTNNTNGFSTDIRANGEKLDCVNRFKYLGAIIADEGSKPEILPRITQATAAIAKLKTIWNDRNIALSSKIRLMRSLVMSIFLYACESWTLTADTDRRIQAMEMRCLRKLLGITYRDHISNEEVRNRTRQATGPHEDLLTTVKRRKMKCYGHITRSSGLAKTILEGTVQGGRRRGRQKKRWEDNIPEWTGMTLGAEG
;
A
#
# COMPACT_ATOMS: atom_id res chain seq x y z
N MET A 1 -12.03 -15.51 -2.03
CA MET A 1 -13.17 -14.92 -1.28
C MET A 1 -14.22 -14.43 -2.26
N THR A 2 -15.45 -14.94 -2.15
CA THR A 2 -16.53 -14.93 -3.14
C THR A 2 -17.67 -13.98 -2.73
N ASN A 3 -17.96 -12.94 -3.52
CA ASN A 3 -19.18 -12.12 -3.35
C ASN A 3 -20.40 -12.88 -3.89
N ASN A 4 -21.04 -13.72 -3.08
CA ASN A 4 -22.39 -14.22 -3.36
C ASN A 4 -23.37 -13.29 -2.64
N THR A 5 -24.38 -12.80 -3.36
CA THR A 5 -25.50 -12.02 -2.78
C THR A 5 -26.43 -12.88 -1.93
N ASN A 6 -26.26 -14.21 -1.94
CA ASN A 6 -26.62 -15.06 -0.81
C ASN A 6 -25.38 -15.17 0.09
N GLY A 7 -25.35 -14.39 1.17
CA GLY A 7 -24.25 -14.40 2.13
C GLY A 7 -23.89 -15.83 2.52
N PHE A 8 -22.61 -16.18 2.44
CA PHE A 8 -22.12 -17.40 3.06
C PHE A 8 -22.39 -17.27 4.57
N SER A 9 -23.51 -17.83 5.04
CA SER A 9 -23.79 -17.98 6.47
C SER A 9 -22.99 -19.18 6.97
N THR A 10 -21.69 -18.98 7.09
CA THR A 10 -20.79 -19.97 7.69
C THR A 10 -20.87 -19.85 9.20
N ASP A 11 -21.32 -20.90 9.91
CA ASP A 11 -21.33 -20.94 11.38
C ASP A 11 -19.91 -21.21 11.91
N ILE A 12 -19.05 -20.21 11.80
CA ILE A 12 -17.70 -20.28 12.35
C ILE A 12 -17.78 -19.90 13.82
N ARG A 13 -17.36 -20.83 14.69
CA ARG A 13 -17.33 -20.61 16.13
C ARG A 13 -15.89 -20.58 16.64
N ALA A 14 -15.59 -19.62 17.51
CA ALA A 14 -14.36 -19.59 18.30
C ALA A 14 -14.74 -19.73 19.77
N ASN A 15 -14.18 -20.73 20.46
CA ASN A 15 -14.49 -21.00 21.88
C ASN A 15 -15.99 -21.18 22.18
N GLY A 16 -16.76 -21.70 21.22
CA GLY A 16 -18.21 -21.88 21.35
C GLY A 16 -19.06 -20.67 20.96
N GLU A 17 -18.45 -19.49 20.77
CA GLU A 17 -19.13 -18.26 20.35
C GLU A 17 -19.14 -18.15 18.82
N LYS A 18 -20.30 -17.81 18.27
CA LYS A 18 -20.46 -17.56 16.84
C LYS A 18 -19.78 -16.25 16.44
N LEU A 19 -18.92 -16.29 15.44
CA LEU A 19 -18.26 -15.11 14.90
C LEU A 19 -19.16 -14.36 13.93
N ASP A 20 -19.17 -13.03 14.04
CA ASP A 20 -19.87 -12.16 13.10
C ASP A 20 -19.16 -12.14 11.75
N CYS A 21 -19.93 -12.32 10.67
CA CYS A 21 -19.45 -12.13 9.31
C CYS A 21 -19.61 -10.65 8.92
N VAL A 22 -18.48 -9.94 8.78
CA VAL A 22 -18.46 -8.53 8.38
C VAL A 22 -17.67 -8.32 7.10
N ASN A 23 -18.14 -7.42 6.23
CA ASN A 23 -17.48 -7.11 4.95
C ASN A 23 -16.23 -6.23 5.11
N ARG A 24 -16.07 -5.62 6.30
CA ARG A 24 -14.98 -4.72 6.65
C ARG A 24 -14.65 -4.85 8.13
N PHE A 25 -13.38 -5.07 8.44
CA PHE A 25 -12.89 -5.22 9.80
C PHE A 25 -11.60 -4.43 10.00
N LYS A 26 -11.43 -3.81 11.18
CA LYS A 26 -10.20 -3.10 11.54
C LYS A 26 -9.37 -3.99 12.45
N TYR A 27 -8.24 -4.47 11.96
CA TYR A 27 -7.31 -5.31 12.70
C TYR A 27 -5.95 -4.62 12.85
N LEU A 28 -5.48 -4.44 14.08
CA LEU A 28 -4.21 -3.76 14.39
C LEU A 28 -4.06 -2.40 13.67
N GLY A 29 -5.17 -1.69 13.48
CA GLY A 29 -5.15 -0.41 12.78
C GLY A 29 -5.19 -0.47 11.25
N ALA A 30 -5.13 -1.65 10.61
CA ALA A 30 -5.34 -1.85 9.19
C ALA A 30 -6.76 -2.34 8.88
N ILE A 31 -7.31 -1.94 7.74
CA ILE A 31 -8.63 -2.32 7.26
C ILE A 31 -8.52 -3.54 6.35
N ILE A 32 -9.21 -4.62 6.75
CA ILE A 32 -9.42 -5.82 5.95
C ILE A 32 -10.82 -5.72 5.35
N ALA A 33 -10.95 -5.87 4.04
CA ALA A 33 -12.23 -5.72 3.34
C ALA A 33 -12.33 -6.61 2.10
N ASP A 34 -13.54 -7.04 1.78
CA ASP A 34 -13.82 -7.95 0.66
C ASP A 34 -13.60 -7.34 -0.74
N GLU A 35 -13.61 -6.00 -0.80
CA GLU A 35 -13.39 -5.23 -2.02
C GLU A 35 -11.89 -4.98 -2.31
N GLY A 36 -10.99 -5.58 -1.52
CA GLY A 36 -9.53 -5.50 -1.69
C GLY A 36 -8.89 -4.42 -0.83
N SER A 37 -7.70 -3.95 -1.22
CA SER A 37 -6.88 -3.05 -0.37
C SER A 37 -7.18 -1.56 -0.53
N LYS A 38 -8.02 -1.16 -1.48
CA LYS A 38 -8.40 0.25 -1.69
C LYS A 38 -9.02 0.88 -0.42
N PRO A 39 -9.92 0.21 0.30
CA PRO A 39 -10.39 0.58 1.64
C PRO A 39 -9.34 0.94 2.68
N GLU A 40 -8.15 0.34 2.60
CA GLU A 40 -7.05 0.63 3.52
C GLU A 40 -6.12 1.73 2.96
N ILE A 41 -5.83 1.69 1.66
CA ILE A 41 -4.91 2.64 1.01
C ILE A 41 -5.45 4.07 1.04
N LEU A 42 -6.76 4.27 0.79
CA LEU A 42 -7.33 5.62 0.73
C LEU A 42 -7.30 6.36 2.07
N PRO A 43 -7.67 5.75 3.21
CA PRO A 43 -7.44 6.33 4.52
C PRO A 43 -5.98 6.67 4.80
N ARG A 44 -5.03 5.81 4.41
CA ARG A 44 -3.58 6.08 4.59
C ARG A 44 -3.12 7.31 3.79
N ILE A 45 -3.59 7.45 2.54
CA ILE A 45 -3.36 8.66 1.73
C ILE A 45 -3.92 9.88 2.44
N THR A 46 -5.12 9.79 3.00
CA THR A 46 -5.79 10.89 3.69
C THR A 46 -5.03 11.29 4.96
N GLN A 47 -4.58 10.31 5.75
CA GLN A 47 -3.79 10.53 6.96
C GLN A 47 -2.43 11.17 6.65
N ALA A 48 -1.72 10.68 5.64
CA ALA A 48 -0.45 11.27 5.19
C ALA A 48 -0.67 12.71 4.65
N THR A 49 -1.75 12.94 3.90
CA THR A 49 -2.12 14.28 3.40
C THR A 49 -2.45 15.24 4.54
N ALA A 50 -3.11 14.76 5.61
CA ALA A 50 -3.36 15.56 6.80
C ALA A 50 -2.05 15.86 7.55
N ALA A 51 -1.13 14.89 7.64
CA ALA A 51 0.15 15.07 8.30
C ALA A 51 1.04 16.11 7.59
N ILE A 52 1.14 16.06 6.26
CA ILE A 52 1.89 17.08 5.50
C ILE A 52 1.28 18.47 5.70
N ALA A 53 -0.05 18.59 5.79
CA ALA A 53 -0.71 19.87 6.03
C ALA A 53 -0.45 20.41 7.44
N LYS A 54 -0.46 19.55 8.47
CA LYS A 54 -0.18 19.93 9.86
C LYS A 54 1.23 20.49 10.07
N LEU A 55 2.20 20.00 9.30
CA LEU A 55 3.61 20.42 9.40
C LEU A 55 3.96 21.63 8.51
N LYS A 56 2.96 22.40 8.07
CA LYS A 56 3.14 23.57 7.17
C LYS A 56 4.19 24.57 7.65
N THR A 57 4.27 24.82 8.95
CA THR A 57 5.24 25.75 9.54
C THR A 57 6.68 25.31 9.27
N ILE A 58 6.98 24.03 9.43
CA ILE A 58 8.30 23.43 9.14
C ILE A 58 8.63 23.58 7.66
N TRP A 59 7.66 23.29 6.77
CA TRP A 59 7.90 23.37 5.32
C TRP A 59 8.17 24.79 4.85
N ASN A 60 7.55 25.79 5.51
CA ASN A 60 7.72 27.19 5.18
C ASN A 60 8.95 27.85 5.82
N ASP A 61 9.55 27.23 6.84
CA ASP A 61 10.70 27.79 7.55
C ASP A 61 11.95 27.79 6.67
N ARG A 62 12.52 28.97 6.41
CA ARG A 62 13.71 29.14 5.56
C ARG A 62 15.01 28.74 6.27
N ASN A 63 15.00 28.67 7.60
CA ASN A 63 16.18 28.29 8.40
C ASN A 63 16.40 26.77 8.38
N ILE A 64 15.40 25.98 7.97
CA ILE A 64 15.51 24.54 7.88
C ILE A 64 15.96 24.17 6.46
N ALA A 65 17.11 23.51 6.36
CA ALA A 65 17.62 23.00 5.09
C ALA A 65 16.61 22.07 4.40
N LEU A 66 16.53 22.16 3.07
CA LEU A 66 15.63 21.32 2.26
C LEU A 66 15.87 19.81 2.48
N SER A 67 17.13 19.41 2.62
CA SER A 67 17.52 18.02 2.91
C SER A 67 16.91 17.52 4.23
N SER A 68 16.93 18.34 5.28
CA SER A 68 16.30 18.05 6.57
C SER A 68 14.78 17.97 6.45
N LYS A 69 14.13 18.87 5.70
CA LYS A 69 12.68 18.81 5.45
C LYS A 69 12.28 17.51 4.75
N ILE A 70 13.03 17.10 3.73
CA ILE A 70 12.76 15.84 3.00
C ILE A 70 12.92 14.65 3.94
N ARG A 71 13.96 14.63 4.79
CA ARG A 71 14.14 13.59 5.81
C ARG A 71 12.97 13.54 6.79
N LEU A 72 12.49 14.68 7.28
CA LEU A 72 11.32 14.79 8.15
C LEU A 72 10.04 14.30 7.46
N MET A 73 9.81 14.67 6.20
CA MET A 73 8.67 14.17 5.44
C MET A 73 8.71 12.65 5.30
N ARG A 74 9.89 12.07 5.04
CA ARG A 74 10.06 10.62 4.94
C ARG A 74 9.82 9.92 6.29
N SER A 75 10.34 10.47 7.39
CA SER A 75 10.21 9.84 8.72
C SER A 75 8.83 10.02 9.36
N LEU A 76 8.13 11.12 9.09
CA LEU A 76 6.86 11.46 9.75
C LEU A 76 5.64 11.24 8.85
N VAL A 77 5.72 11.57 7.56
CA VAL A 77 4.56 11.51 6.66
C VAL A 77 4.54 10.20 5.90
N MET A 78 5.66 9.81 5.29
CA MET A 78 5.73 8.57 4.51
C MET A 78 5.62 7.34 5.41
N SER A 79 6.09 7.41 6.66
CA SER A 79 5.92 6.32 7.64
C SER A 79 4.45 6.02 7.96
N ILE A 80 3.60 7.05 8.09
CA ILE A 80 2.15 6.90 8.28
C ILE A 80 1.52 6.15 7.10
N PHE A 81 1.91 6.52 5.88
CA PHE A 81 1.40 5.88 4.69
C PHE A 81 1.89 4.43 4.58
N LEU A 82 3.16 4.18 4.85
CA LEU A 82 3.80 2.87 4.68
C LEU A 82 3.41 1.83 5.75
N TYR A 83 2.51 2.18 6.67
CA TYR A 83 2.02 1.25 7.66
C TYR A 83 1.23 0.10 7.00
N ALA A 84 1.61 -1.15 7.31
CA ALA A 84 1.02 -2.37 6.80
C ALA A 84 0.97 -2.49 5.26
N CYS A 85 1.79 -1.72 4.53
CA CYS A 85 1.70 -1.64 3.06
C CYS A 85 2.09 -2.93 2.34
N GLU A 86 2.88 -3.78 3.00
CA GLU A 86 3.25 -5.12 2.54
C GLU A 86 2.04 -6.04 2.35
N SER A 87 0.94 -5.82 3.07
CA SER A 87 -0.29 -6.61 2.99
C SER A 87 -1.20 -6.21 1.82
N TRP A 88 -0.87 -5.14 1.09
CA TRP A 88 -1.78 -4.60 0.07
C TRP A 88 -1.70 -5.35 -1.25
N THR A 89 -2.85 -5.54 -1.89
CA THR A 89 -2.99 -5.90 -3.29
C THR A 89 -3.01 -4.63 -4.13
N LEU A 90 -1.98 -4.45 -4.96
CA LEU A 90 -1.81 -3.27 -5.78
C LEU A 90 -2.43 -3.44 -7.17
N THR A 91 -3.20 -2.43 -7.57
CA THR A 91 -3.81 -2.26 -8.89
C THR A 91 -3.27 -1.01 -9.56
N ALA A 92 -3.46 -0.88 -10.87
CA ALA A 92 -3.05 0.33 -11.59
C ALA A 92 -3.73 1.61 -11.05
N ASP A 93 -4.97 1.53 -10.55
CA ASP A 93 -5.64 2.67 -9.89
C ASP A 93 -4.92 3.06 -8.60
N THR A 94 -4.59 2.09 -7.74
CA THR A 94 -3.89 2.37 -6.49
C THR A 94 -2.47 2.87 -6.73
N ASP A 95 -1.75 2.31 -7.70
CA ASP A 95 -0.38 2.76 -8.05
C ASP A 95 -0.37 4.25 -8.43
N ARG A 96 -1.30 4.66 -9.31
CA ARG A 96 -1.44 6.08 -9.69
C ARG A 96 -1.76 6.97 -8.49
N ARG A 97 -2.61 6.51 -7.58
CA ARG A 97 -2.98 7.27 -6.36
C ARG A 97 -1.80 7.43 -5.40
N ILE A 98 -0.98 6.39 -5.25
CA ILE A 98 0.23 6.43 -4.41
C ILE A 98 1.22 7.45 -4.98
N GLN A 99 1.50 7.38 -6.28
CA GLN A 99 2.37 8.33 -6.95
C GLN A 99 1.84 9.76 -6.87
N ALA A 100 0.53 9.96 -7.08
CA ALA A 100 -0.10 11.27 -6.97
C ALA A 100 0.00 11.85 -5.55
N MET A 101 -0.16 11.00 -4.52
CA MET A 101 0.01 11.42 -3.12
C MET A 101 1.45 11.83 -2.83
N GLU A 102 2.44 11.04 -3.24
CA GLU A 102 3.85 11.39 -3.07
C GLU A 102 4.19 12.72 -3.76
N MET A 103 3.73 12.90 -5.00
CA MET A 103 3.92 14.14 -5.75
C MET A 103 3.24 15.35 -5.07
N ARG A 104 2.08 15.16 -4.44
CA ARG A 104 1.42 16.20 -3.65
C ARG A 104 2.25 16.60 -2.44
N CYS A 105 2.79 15.62 -1.71
CA CYS A 105 3.64 15.86 -0.54
C CYS A 105 4.93 16.60 -0.93
N LEU A 106 5.62 16.15 -1.98
CA LEU A 106 6.85 16.79 -2.47
C LEU A 106 6.61 18.22 -2.95
N ARG A 107 5.55 18.45 -3.73
CA ARG A 107 5.19 19.81 -4.16
C ARG A 107 4.90 20.72 -2.98
N LYS A 108 4.17 20.23 -1.98
CA LYS A 108 3.86 21.02 -0.78
C LYS A 108 5.12 21.39 -0.01
N LEU A 109 6.05 20.45 0.11
CA LEU A 109 7.34 20.66 0.78
C LEU A 109 8.23 21.66 0.02
N LEU A 110 8.23 21.61 -1.31
CA LEU A 110 9.01 22.50 -2.18
C LEU A 110 8.32 23.85 -2.43
N GLY A 111 7.10 24.06 -1.93
CA GLY A 111 6.31 25.27 -2.20
C GLY A 111 5.83 25.39 -3.64
N ILE A 112 5.84 24.31 -4.42
CA ILE A 112 5.46 24.31 -5.84
C ILE A 112 3.94 24.29 -5.97
N THR A 113 3.41 25.25 -6.73
CA THR A 113 2.00 25.38 -7.08
C THR A 113 1.76 24.96 -8.53
N TYR A 114 0.48 24.84 -8.91
CA TYR A 114 0.11 24.56 -10.30
C TYR A 114 0.54 25.66 -11.27
N ARG A 115 0.62 26.93 -10.82
CA ARG A 115 1.01 28.09 -11.65
C ARG A 115 2.48 28.08 -12.05
N ASP A 116 3.29 27.27 -11.38
CA ASP A 116 4.73 27.19 -11.67
C ASP A 116 5.03 26.32 -12.90
N HIS A 117 4.02 25.60 -13.41
CA HIS A 117 4.14 24.71 -14.58
C HIS A 117 5.29 23.68 -14.49
N ILE A 118 5.65 23.26 -13.27
CA ILE A 118 6.74 22.32 -13.01
C ILE A 118 6.31 20.86 -13.18
N SER A 119 7.05 20.12 -14.02
CA SER A 119 6.84 18.70 -14.28
C SER A 119 7.08 17.83 -13.04
N ASN A 120 6.48 16.63 -13.01
CA ASN A 120 6.72 15.65 -11.93
C ASN A 120 8.19 15.21 -11.88
N GLU A 121 8.84 15.12 -13.04
CA GLU A 121 10.24 14.74 -13.13
C GLU A 121 11.14 15.79 -12.49
N GLU A 122 10.87 17.07 -12.75
CA GLU A 122 11.63 18.17 -12.17
C GLU A 122 11.44 18.25 -10.65
N VAL A 123 10.23 18.00 -10.13
CA VAL A 123 9.98 17.86 -8.68
C VAL A 123 10.86 16.77 -8.06
N ARG A 124 10.98 15.61 -8.73
CA ARG A 124 11.86 14.52 -8.27
C ARG A 124 13.33 14.91 -8.37
N ASN A 125 13.75 15.59 -9.43
CA ASN A 125 15.13 16.07 -9.61
C ASN A 125 15.56 16.98 -8.47
N ARG A 126 14.76 18.00 -8.13
CA ARG A 126 15.05 18.91 -7.01
C ARG A 126 15.20 18.17 -5.68
N THR A 127 14.33 17.18 -5.44
CA THR A 127 14.40 16.34 -4.24
C THR A 127 15.68 15.50 -4.23
N ARG A 128 16.05 14.90 -5.37
CA ARG A 128 17.29 14.12 -5.52
C ARG A 128 18.55 14.95 -5.37
N GLN A 129 18.58 16.18 -5.89
CA GLN A 129 19.71 17.08 -5.72
C GLN A 129 19.94 17.43 -4.23
N ALA A 130 18.86 17.58 -3.45
CA ALA A 130 18.96 17.95 -2.04
C ALA A 130 19.35 16.80 -1.10
N THR A 131 18.96 15.55 -1.39
CA THR A 131 19.20 14.40 -0.49
C THR A 131 19.95 13.23 -1.11
N GLY A 132 20.34 13.33 -2.37
CA GLY A 132 20.83 12.21 -3.15
C GLY A 132 19.72 11.31 -3.71
N PRO A 133 20.11 10.24 -4.44
CA PRO A 133 19.19 9.24 -4.96
C PRO A 133 18.38 8.60 -3.84
N HIS A 134 17.08 8.46 -4.04
CA HIS A 134 16.20 7.78 -3.11
C HIS A 134 15.08 7.05 -3.85
N GLU A 135 14.64 5.94 -3.26
CA GLU A 135 13.47 5.20 -3.72
C GLU A 135 12.22 6.09 -3.64
N ASP A 136 11.42 6.03 -4.70
CA ASP A 136 10.07 6.57 -4.68
C ASP A 136 9.16 5.70 -3.78
N LEU A 137 8.03 6.28 -3.41
CA LEU A 137 7.12 5.67 -2.45
C LEU A 137 6.54 4.35 -2.95
N LEU A 138 6.14 4.30 -4.22
CA LEU A 138 5.57 3.08 -4.80
C LEU A 138 6.60 1.95 -4.83
N THR A 139 7.84 2.24 -5.20
CA THR A 139 8.97 1.30 -5.18
C THR A 139 9.23 0.82 -3.76
N THR A 140 9.15 1.70 -2.75
CA THR A 140 9.25 1.31 -1.34
C THR A 140 8.16 0.33 -0.94
N VAL A 141 6.90 0.56 -1.34
CA VAL A 141 5.78 -0.36 -1.08
C VAL A 141 6.04 -1.71 -1.75
N LYS A 142 6.38 -1.72 -3.05
CA LYS A 142 6.70 -2.93 -3.80
C LYS A 142 7.83 -3.72 -3.15
N ARG A 143 8.91 -3.05 -2.75
CA ARG A 143 10.04 -3.67 -2.05
C ARG A 143 9.63 -4.26 -0.70
N ARG A 144 8.82 -3.57 0.11
CA ARG A 144 8.33 -4.11 1.40
C ARG A 144 7.48 -5.36 1.19
N LYS A 145 6.57 -5.32 0.21
CA LYS A 145 5.78 -6.48 -0.19
C LYS A 145 6.64 -7.64 -0.67
N MET A 146 7.64 -7.40 -1.52
CA MET A 146 8.60 -8.43 -1.97
C MET A 146 9.40 -9.03 -0.82
N LYS A 147 9.84 -8.21 0.14
CA LYS A 147 10.51 -8.70 1.37
C LYS A 147 9.58 -9.59 2.19
N CYS A 148 8.32 -9.19 2.36
CA CYS A 148 7.30 -9.98 3.05
C CYS A 148 7.02 -11.30 2.34
N TYR A 149 6.84 -11.27 1.02
CA TYR A 149 6.70 -12.47 0.19
C TYR A 149 7.86 -13.44 0.42
N GLY A 150 9.10 -12.96 0.29
CA GLY A 150 10.28 -13.80 0.55
C GLY A 150 10.33 -14.36 1.98
N HIS A 151 9.90 -13.58 2.97
CA HIS A 151 9.83 -14.07 4.35
C HIS A 151 8.80 -15.20 4.48
N ILE A 152 7.60 -15.03 3.92
CA ILE A 152 6.54 -16.04 3.95
C ILE A 152 7.00 -17.33 3.25
N THR A 153 7.59 -17.24 2.06
CA THR A 153 8.02 -18.43 1.29
C THR A 153 9.14 -19.22 1.97
N ARG A 154 10.03 -18.55 2.70
CA ARG A 154 11.09 -19.20 3.50
C ARG A 154 10.63 -19.68 4.87
N SER A 155 9.51 -19.17 5.38
CA SER A 155 8.97 -19.58 6.67
C SER A 155 8.23 -20.92 6.59
N SER A 156 8.01 -21.54 7.75
CA SER A 156 7.00 -22.58 7.93
C SER A 156 5.82 -21.99 8.70
N GLY A 157 4.60 -22.43 8.39
CA GLY A 157 3.40 -22.05 9.15
C GLY A 157 2.24 -21.57 8.28
N LEU A 158 1.20 -21.11 8.98
CA LEU A 158 -0.12 -20.86 8.40
C LEU A 158 -0.09 -19.85 7.24
N ALA A 159 0.74 -18.81 7.32
CA ALA A 159 0.84 -17.80 6.26
C ALA A 159 1.31 -18.39 4.92
N LYS A 160 2.28 -19.32 4.97
CA LYS A 160 2.76 -20.01 3.77
C LYS A 160 1.69 -20.96 3.24
N THR A 161 1.06 -21.74 4.11
CA THR A 161 -0.05 -22.63 3.74
C THR A 161 -1.22 -21.87 3.12
N ILE A 162 -1.56 -20.69 3.62
CA ILE A 162 -2.63 -19.85 3.03
C ILE A 162 -2.21 -19.29 1.68
N LEU A 163 -0.94 -18.90 1.52
CA LEU A 163 -0.44 -18.32 0.28
C LEU A 163 -0.36 -19.35 -0.86
N GLU A 164 0.17 -20.54 -0.56
CA GLU A 164 0.37 -21.63 -1.51
C GLU A 164 -0.88 -22.52 -1.66
N GLY A 165 -1.77 -22.48 -0.67
CA GLY A 165 -2.96 -23.32 -0.62
C GLY A 165 -3.97 -23.01 -1.73
N THR A 166 -4.51 -24.08 -2.32
CA THR A 166 -5.66 -24.00 -3.22
C THR A 166 -6.91 -24.41 -2.46
N VAL A 167 -8.05 -23.77 -2.79
CA VAL A 167 -9.35 -24.12 -2.21
C VAL A 167 -10.13 -24.90 -3.25
N GLN A 168 -10.70 -26.05 -2.86
CA GLN A 168 -11.55 -26.83 -3.74
C GLN A 168 -12.75 -26.01 -4.23
N GLY A 169 -12.99 -26.02 -5.54
CA GLY A 169 -14.08 -25.31 -6.19
C GLY A 169 -13.68 -24.56 -7.46
N GLY A 170 -14.68 -24.18 -8.25
CA GLY A 170 -14.48 -23.41 -9.48
C GLY A 170 -14.40 -21.90 -9.22
N ARG A 171 -13.63 -21.20 -10.05
CA ARG A 171 -13.68 -19.73 -10.11
C ARG A 171 -14.90 -19.28 -10.92
N ARG A 172 -15.51 -18.15 -10.56
CA ARG A 172 -16.64 -17.61 -11.32
C ARG A 172 -16.21 -17.24 -12.74
N ARG A 173 -17.12 -17.35 -13.70
CA ARG A 173 -16.88 -16.89 -15.08
C ARG A 173 -16.67 -15.37 -15.09
N GLY A 174 -15.68 -14.89 -15.85
CA GLY A 174 -15.33 -13.47 -15.98
C GLY A 174 -13.99 -13.09 -15.34
N ARG A 175 -13.70 -11.78 -15.31
CA ARG A 175 -12.43 -11.24 -14.78
C ARG A 175 -12.34 -11.49 -13.26
N GLN A 176 -11.34 -12.25 -12.84
CA GLN A 176 -11.08 -12.49 -11.42
C GLN A 176 -10.60 -11.22 -10.71
N LYS A 177 -10.93 -11.10 -9.42
CA LYS A 177 -10.29 -10.12 -8.54
C LYS A 177 -8.80 -10.47 -8.43
N LYS A 178 -7.95 -9.45 -8.46
CA LYS A 178 -6.51 -9.60 -8.28
C LYS A 178 -6.21 -10.11 -6.87
N ARG A 179 -5.38 -11.13 -6.75
CA ARG A 179 -4.87 -11.67 -5.49
C ARG A 179 -3.65 -10.88 -5.04
N TRP A 180 -3.29 -11.05 -3.77
CA TRP A 180 -2.08 -10.44 -3.22
C TRP A 180 -0.83 -10.94 -3.95
N GLU A 181 -0.71 -12.25 -4.23
CA GLU A 181 0.45 -12.83 -4.90
C GLU A 181 0.56 -12.49 -6.39
N ASP A 182 -0.55 -12.15 -7.07
CA ASP A 182 -0.56 -11.82 -8.51
C ASP A 182 0.35 -10.62 -8.84
N ASN A 183 0.66 -9.77 -7.85
CA ASN A 183 1.62 -8.69 -8.00
C ASN A 183 3.06 -9.17 -8.19
N ILE A 184 3.44 -10.30 -7.59
CA ILE A 184 4.80 -10.83 -7.63
C ILE A 184 5.21 -11.20 -9.06
N PRO A 185 4.51 -12.09 -9.78
CA PRO A 185 4.87 -12.45 -11.15
C PRO A 185 4.77 -11.26 -12.10
N GLU A 186 3.81 -10.34 -11.89
CA GLU A 186 3.66 -9.11 -12.66
C GLU A 186 4.89 -8.18 -12.55
N TRP A 187 5.58 -8.17 -11.40
CA TRP A 187 6.74 -7.30 -11.18
C TRP A 187 8.06 -7.96 -11.50
N THR A 188 8.17 -9.27 -11.31
CA THR A 188 9.44 -10.00 -11.44
C THR A 188 9.54 -10.83 -12.71
N GLY A 189 8.42 -11.06 -13.41
CA GLY A 189 8.36 -12.02 -14.52
C GLY A 189 8.49 -13.48 -14.07
N MET A 190 8.47 -13.77 -12.77
CA MET A 190 8.55 -15.13 -12.24
C MET A 190 7.27 -15.90 -12.55
N THR A 191 7.37 -17.16 -12.97
CA THR A 191 6.24 -18.07 -12.99
C THR A 191 6.07 -18.67 -11.60
N LEU A 192 4.97 -18.33 -10.92
CA LEU A 192 4.58 -19.03 -9.69
C LEU A 192 3.96 -20.36 -10.11
N GLY A 193 4.79 -21.42 -10.12
CA GLY A 193 4.40 -22.75 -10.55
C GLY A 193 3.41 -23.39 -9.56
N ALA A 194 2.31 -23.90 -10.11
CA ALA A 194 1.58 -25.00 -9.51
C ALA A 194 2.38 -26.28 -9.76
N GLU A 195 3.16 -26.71 -8.77
CA GLU A 195 3.55 -28.12 -8.67
C GLU A 195 2.60 -28.77 -7.68
N GLY A 196 1.70 -29.61 -8.20
CA GLY A 196 0.65 -30.30 -7.46
C GLY A 196 -0.53 -30.65 -8.35
#